data_AF-A0AB74N4T2-F1
#
_entry.id   AF-A0AB74N4T2-F1
#
_cell.length_a   1.000
_cell.length_b   1.000
_cell.length_c   1.000
_cell.angle_alpha   90.00
_cell.angle_beta   90.00
_cell.angle_gamma   90.00
#
_symmetry.space_group_name_H-M   'P 1'
#
loop_
_entity.id
_entity.type
_entity.pdbx_description
1 polymer ?
#
loop_
_entity_poly.entity_id
_entity_poly.type
_entity_poly.pdbx_seq_one_letter_code
_entity_poly.pdbx_strand_id
1 'polypeptide(L)' 'MINKTIAITGATGQFGAIALDLLKAKSVNVIALVRSPEKFQVRKPANLTIQKWKVK' A
#
# COMPACT_ATOMS: atom_id res chain seq x y z
N MET A 1 19.60 -2.92 10.61
CA MET A 1 18.30 -3.48 10.19
C MET A 1 17.86 -2.72 8.94
N ILE A 2 17.77 -3.37 7.77
CA ILE A 2 17.41 -2.70 6.52
C ILE A 2 15.89 -2.54 6.48
N ASN A 3 15.39 -1.33 6.75
CA ASN A 3 13.99 -0.97 6.53
C ASN A 3 13.74 -0.91 5.01
N LYS A 4 13.55 -2.08 4.38
CA LYS A 4 13.19 -2.17 2.97
C LYS A 4 11.82 -1.51 2.79
N THR A 5 11.80 -0.49 1.95
CA THR A 5 10.57 0.21 1.57
C THR A 5 10.08 -0.35 0.24
N ILE A 6 8.82 -0.77 0.18
CA ILE A 6 8.23 -1.41 -1.00
C ILE A 6 7.08 -0.56 -1.50
N ALA A 7 7.12 -0.18 -2.78
CA ALA A 7 6.03 0.52 -3.45
C ALA A 7 5.12 -0.48 -4.19
N ILE A 8 3.81 -0.39 -3.96
CA ILE A 8 2.80 -1.22 -4.63
C ILE A 8 1.91 -0.31 -5.47
N THR A 9 1.96 -0.49 -6.79
CA THR A 9 1.00 0.12 -7.72
C THR A 9 -0.24 -0.77 -7.86
N GLY A 10 -1.43 -0.18 -7.90
CA GLY A 10 -2.65 -0.97 -8.08
C GLY A 10 -3.07 -1.74 -6.82
N ALA A 11 -2.72 -1.23 -5.64
CA ALA A 11 -3.05 -1.84 -4.35
C ALA A 11 -4.57 -2.07 -4.14
N THR A 12 -5.43 -1.38 -4.89
CA THR A 12 -6.89 -1.56 -4.88
C THR A 12 -7.37 -2.83 -5.60
N GLY A 13 -6.52 -3.48 -6.41
CA GLY A 13 -6.85 -4.76 -7.05
C GLY A 13 -6.71 -5.94 -6.09
N GLN A 14 -7.26 -7.11 -6.44
CA GLN A 14 -7.21 -8.31 -5.59
C GLN A 14 -5.76 -8.70 -5.24
N PHE A 15 -4.86 -8.73 -6.23
CA PHE A 15 -3.45 -9.03 -6.00
C PHE A 15 -2.73 -7.96 -5.18
N GLY A 16 -3.05 -6.68 -5.42
CA GLY A 16 -2.47 -5.57 -4.67
C GLY A 16 -2.86 -5.60 -3.19
N ALA A 17 -4.09 -6.01 -2.88
CA ALA A 17 -4.57 -6.21 -1.51
C ALA A 17 -3.87 -7.41 -0.84
N ILE A 18 -3.69 -8.52 -1.55
CA ILE A 18 -2.97 -9.70 -1.03
C ILE A 18 -1.50 -9.35 -0.77
N ALA A 19 -0.84 -8.67 -1.69
CA ALA A 19 0.54 -8.21 -1.52
C ALA A 19 0.67 -7.30 -0.30
N LEU A 20 -0.28 -6.38 -0.10
CA LEU A 20 -0.33 -5.55 1.09
C LEU A 20 -0.42 -6.39 2.37
N ASP A 21 -1.33 -7.36 2.42
CA ASP A 21 -1.54 -8.19 3.61
C ASP A 21 -0.31 -9.07 3.92
N LEU A 22 0.38 -9.58 2.89
CA LEU A 22 1.65 -10.31 3.06
C LEU A 22 2.79 -9.40 3.57
N LEU A 23 2.82 -8.15 3.10
CA LEU A 23 3.85 -7.19 3.49
C LEU A 23 3.61 -6.60 4.88
N LYS A 24 2.34 -6.50 5.33
CA LYS A 24 2.00 -6.20 6.72
C LYS A 24 2.66 -7.20 7.69
N ALA A 25 2.66 -8.49 7.35
CA ALA A 25 3.24 -9.54 8.21
C ALA A 25 4.77 -9.47 8.35
N LYS A 26 5.46 -8.76 7.45
CA LYS A 26 6.94 -8.68 7.40
C LYS A 26 7.51 -7.41 8.05
N SER A 27 6.70 -6.56 8.67
CA SER A 27 7.13 -5.30 9.31
C SER A 27 7.97 -4.39 8.39
N VAL A 28 7.67 -4.38 7.10
CA VAL A 28 8.32 -3.51 6.11
C VAL A 28 7.50 -2.26 5.84
N ASN A 29 8.16 -1.20 5.39
CA ASN A 29 7.50 0.07 5.11
C ASN A 29 6.85 -0.01 3.73
N VAL A 30 5.52 0.10 3.65
CA VAL A 30 4.80 -0.06 2.38
C VAL A 30 4.25 1.28 1.92
N ILE A 31 4.44 1.58 0.64
CA ILE A 31 3.87 2.73 -0.04
C ILE A 31 2.86 2.23 -1.08
N ALA A 32 1.57 2.44 -0.85
CA ALA A 32 0.53 2.07 -1.81
C ALA A 32 0.20 3.27 -2.72
N LEU A 33 0.39 3.09 -4.03
CA LEU A 33 0.06 4.06 -5.06
C LEU A 33 -1.31 3.74 -5.66
N VAL A 34 -2.30 4.60 -5.38
CA VAL A 34 -3.70 4.37 -5.75
C VAL A 34 -4.30 5.63 -6.38
N ARG A 35 -5.23 5.44 -7.34
CA ARG A 35 -5.95 6.55 -7.98
C ARG A 35 -7.01 7.15 -7.06
N SER A 36 -7.71 6.27 -6.34
CA SER A 36 -8.77 6.62 -5.39
C SER A 36 -8.37 6.11 -4.01
N PRO A 37 -7.74 6.96 -3.17
CA PRO A 37 -7.38 6.58 -1.81
C PRO A 37 -8.59 6.27 -0.92
N GLU A 38 -9.77 6.80 -1.24
CA GLU A 38 -11.02 6.51 -0.53
C GLU A 38 -11.36 5.00 -0.49
N LYS A 39 -11.05 4.25 -1.54
CA LYS A 39 -11.29 2.78 -1.58
C LYS A 39 -10.39 2.00 -0.63
N PHE A 40 -9.32 2.63 -0.14
CA PHE A 40 -8.30 2.01 0.69
C PHE A 40 -8.43 2.35 2.17
N GLN A 41 -9.20 3.38 2.52
CA GLN A 41 -9.38 3.84 3.90
C GLN A 41 -9.98 2.77 4.82
N VAL A 42 -10.78 1.84 4.28
CA VAL A 42 -11.34 0.71 5.05
C VAL A 42 -10.26 -0.29 5.51
N ARG A 43 -9.07 -0.30 4.90
CA ARG A 43 -8.02 -1.33 5.13
C ARG A 43 -6.67 -0.78 5.60
N LYS A 44 -6.59 0.45 6.09
CA LYS A 44 -5.31 1.13 6.39
C LYS A 44 -4.61 0.53 7.65
N PRO A 45 -3.47 -0.18 7.51
CA PRO A 45 -2.65 -0.58 8.65
C PRO A 45 -1.77 0.60 9.14
N ALA A 46 -1.27 0.51 10.38
CA ALA A 46 -0.42 1.53 11.00
C ALA A 46 0.89 1.83 10.23
N ASN A 47 1.39 0.87 9.46
CA ASN A 47 2.69 0.94 8.78
C ASN A 47 2.58 1.23 7.27
N LEU A 48 1.45 1.78 6.82
CA LEU A 48 1.17 2.07 5.41
C LEU A 48 1.07 3.55 5.12
N THR A 49 1.85 3.99 4.14
CA THR A 49 1.70 5.28 3.50
C THR A 49 0.90 5.13 2.21
N ILE A 50 -0.22 5.85 2.08
CA ILE A 50 -1.04 5.85 0.86
C ILE A 50 -0.73 7.13 0.09
N GLN A 51 -0.33 6.99 -1.16
CA GLN A 51 -0.08 8.11 -2.06
C GLN A 51 -1.12 8.11 -3.18
N LYS A 52 -1.79 9.25 -3.36
CA LYS A 52 -2.72 9.45 -4.47
C LYS A 52 -1.93 9.80 -5.71
N TRP A 53 -2.07 8.99 -6.76
CA TRP A 53 -1.49 9.35 -8.05
C TRP A 53 -2.37 10.41 -8.72
N LYS A 54 -1.84 11.63 -8.86
CA LYS A 54 -2.49 12.72 -9.59
C LYS A 54 -1.94 12.71 -11.02
N VAL A 55 -2.73 12.23 -11.97
CA VAL A 55 -2.44 12.40 -13.40
C VAL A 55 -2.71 13.87 -13.71
N LYS A 56 -1.72 14.54 -14.29
CA LYS A 56 -1.74 15.97 -14.63
C LYS A 56 -2.68 16.24 -15.80
#